data_AF-A0A1Y2K180-F1
#
_entry.id   AF-A0A1Y2K180-F1
#
_cell.length_a   1.000
_cell.length_b   1.000
_cell.length_c   1.000
_cell.angle_alpha   90.00
_cell.angle_beta   90.00
_cell.angle_gamma   90.00
#
_symmetry.space_group_name_H-M   'P 1'
#
loop_
_entity.id
_entity.type
_entity.pdbx_description
1 polymer ?
#
loop_
_entity_poly.entity_id
_entity_poly.type
_entity_poly.pdbx_seq_one_letter_code
_entity_poly.pdbx_strand_id
1 'polypeptide(L)'
;RRLARHAASLFDQDGKLVIDIDTLRVAARSTLTEVLSCRENRNASGIVARIAGDVVGADNFLPNMGTDDYLSCLSRAALEGSCKDTPVLPRQKVKDTRIALVEHFREGRFVHPAALFAPDKVALLSWLAKNAVAEDDAADDQVEDPEAGDTDDGEALDDEAFREAAE
;
A
#
# COMPACT_ATOMS: atom_id res chain seq x y z
N ARG A 1 -10.65 -11.22 -3.16
CA ARG A 1 -11.23 -12.22 -2.23
C ARG A 1 -10.62 -12.20 -0.82
N ARG A 2 -9.31 -11.98 -0.62
CA ARG A 2 -8.69 -11.94 0.73
C ARG A 2 -9.08 -10.69 1.55
N LEU A 3 -9.02 -9.50 0.95
CA LEU A 3 -9.48 -8.26 1.60
C LEU A 3 -10.92 -8.36 2.12
N ALA A 4 -11.85 -8.82 1.27
CA ALA A 4 -13.25 -9.03 1.66
C ALA A 4 -13.42 -10.00 2.84
N ARG A 5 -12.53 -10.99 3.00
CA ARG A 5 -12.57 -11.91 4.15
C ARG A 5 -12.18 -11.22 5.45
N HIS A 6 -11.18 -10.34 5.41
CA HIS A 6 -10.77 -9.56 6.59
C HIS A 6 -11.80 -8.50 6.96
N ALA A 7 -12.47 -7.90 5.97
CA ALA A 7 -13.60 -7.02 6.21
C ALA A 7 -14.80 -7.77 6.81
N ALA A 8 -15.12 -8.98 6.29
CA ALA A 8 -16.24 -9.77 6.77
C ALA A 8 -16.14 -10.16 8.26
N SER A 9 -14.92 -10.33 8.81
CA SER A 9 -14.75 -10.60 10.24
C SER A 9 -15.11 -9.42 11.15
N LEU A 10 -15.33 -8.24 10.59
CA LEU A 10 -15.83 -7.08 11.33
C LEU A 10 -17.35 -7.10 11.49
N PHE A 11 -18.06 -8.04 10.89
CA PHE A 11 -19.51 -8.10 10.94
C PHE A 11 -19.98 -9.29 11.78
N ASP A 12 -21.03 -9.08 12.57
CA ASP A 12 -21.71 -10.17 13.26
C ASP A 12 -22.62 -10.97 12.30
N GLN A 13 -23.32 -11.97 12.84
CA GLN A 13 -24.23 -12.82 12.09
C GLN A 13 -25.42 -12.07 11.47
N ASP A 14 -25.76 -10.89 12.02
CA ASP A 14 -26.87 -10.04 11.56
C ASP A 14 -26.39 -8.97 10.58
N GLY A 15 -25.08 -8.93 10.27
CA GLY A 15 -24.47 -7.98 9.35
C GLY A 15 -24.18 -6.61 9.97
N LYS A 16 -24.15 -6.49 11.31
CA LYS A 16 -23.76 -5.26 12.00
C LYS A 16 -22.27 -5.24 12.29
N LEU A 17 -21.68 -4.04 12.23
CA LEU A 17 -20.26 -3.86 12.53
C LEU A 17 -19.99 -4.11 14.03
N VAL A 18 -19.08 -5.02 14.32
CA VAL A 18 -18.63 -5.34 15.68
C VAL A 18 -17.64 -4.26 16.13
N ILE A 19 -18.02 -3.49 17.17
CA ILE A 19 -17.19 -2.42 17.76
C ILE A 19 -16.26 -3.01 18.85
N ASP A 20 -15.61 -4.13 18.53
CA ASP A 20 -14.54 -4.68 19.37
C ASP A 20 -13.20 -4.19 18.82
N ILE A 21 -12.45 -3.48 19.66
CA ILE A 21 -11.17 -2.86 19.29
C ILE A 21 -10.15 -3.93 18.91
N ASP A 22 -10.17 -5.09 19.56
CA ASP A 22 -9.22 -6.16 19.26
C ASP A 22 -9.54 -6.82 17.90
N THR A 23 -10.81 -7.09 17.62
CA THR A 23 -11.27 -7.56 16.31
C THR A 23 -10.94 -6.56 15.20
N LEU A 24 -11.20 -5.27 15.43
CA LEU A 24 -10.85 -4.21 14.48
C LEU A 24 -9.34 -4.17 14.21
N ARG A 25 -8.52 -4.24 15.27
CA ARG A 25 -7.06 -4.24 15.13
C ARG A 25 -6.57 -5.44 14.32
N VAL A 26 -7.11 -6.64 14.56
CA VAL A 26 -6.74 -7.85 13.82
C VAL A 26 -7.15 -7.75 12.36
N ALA A 27 -8.37 -7.30 12.08
CA ALA A 27 -8.88 -7.12 10.72
C ALA A 27 -8.08 -6.05 9.94
N ALA A 28 -7.77 -4.92 10.58
CA ALA A 28 -6.97 -3.85 10.00
C ALA A 28 -5.54 -4.32 9.68
N ARG A 29 -4.86 -4.99 10.62
CA ARG A 29 -3.52 -5.56 10.37
C ARG A 29 -3.53 -6.57 9.24
N SER A 30 -4.55 -7.42 9.18
CA SER A 30 -4.68 -8.42 8.11
C SER A 30 -4.90 -7.76 6.75
N THR A 31 -5.73 -6.72 6.71
CA THR A 31 -5.98 -5.91 5.51
C THR A 31 -4.71 -5.21 5.04
N LEU A 32 -4.00 -4.53 5.94
CA LEU A 32 -2.71 -3.91 5.64
C LEU A 32 -1.68 -4.91 5.15
N THR A 33 -1.64 -6.11 5.74
CA THR A 33 -0.76 -7.20 5.27
C THR A 33 -1.06 -7.59 3.83
N GLU A 34 -2.32 -7.57 3.40
CA GLU A 34 -2.72 -7.90 2.02
C GLU A 34 -2.50 -6.73 1.05
N VAL A 35 -2.66 -5.49 1.50
CA VAL A 35 -2.46 -4.27 0.67
C VAL A 35 -0.97 -3.97 0.48
N LEU A 36 -0.17 -4.07 1.54
CA LEU A 36 1.26 -3.77 1.55
C LEU A 36 2.12 -5.00 1.21
N SER A 37 1.50 -6.06 0.70
CA SER A 37 2.17 -7.33 0.44
C SER A 37 3.05 -7.24 -0.81
N CYS A 38 4.35 -7.51 -0.70
CA CYS A 38 5.27 -7.71 -1.82
C CYS A 38 5.17 -9.13 -2.42
N ARG A 39 3.96 -9.67 -2.51
CA ARG A 39 3.74 -11.06 -2.95
C ARG A 39 3.92 -11.20 -4.46
N GLU A 40 4.28 -12.41 -4.87
CA GLU A 40 4.36 -12.83 -6.27
C GLU A 40 3.04 -12.52 -7.02
N ASN A 41 3.14 -12.12 -8.29
CA ASN A 41 2.04 -11.66 -9.16
C ASN A 41 1.40 -10.30 -8.80
N ARG A 42 2.04 -9.47 -7.96
CA ARG A 42 1.78 -8.03 -7.85
C ARG A 42 2.99 -7.26 -8.39
N ASN A 43 2.82 -6.51 -9.48
CA ASN A 43 3.94 -5.82 -10.12
C ASN A 43 4.44 -4.68 -9.21
N ALA A 44 5.73 -4.71 -8.83
CA ALA A 44 6.45 -3.65 -8.11
C ALA A 44 5.85 -3.17 -6.78
N SER A 45 4.92 -3.94 -6.17
CA SER A 45 4.22 -3.65 -4.90
C SER A 45 3.40 -2.34 -4.85
N GLY A 46 3.52 -1.47 -5.85
CA GLY A 46 2.97 -0.11 -5.80
C GLY A 46 3.79 0.82 -4.91
N ILE A 47 3.76 2.12 -5.19
CA ILE A 47 4.63 3.09 -4.52
C ILE A 47 4.33 3.24 -3.03
N VAL A 48 3.06 3.12 -2.63
CA VAL A 48 2.65 3.20 -1.22
C VAL A 48 3.23 2.02 -0.41
N ALA A 49 3.16 0.79 -0.93
CA ALA A 49 3.73 -0.37 -0.24
C ALA A 49 5.25 -0.29 -0.14
N ARG A 50 5.91 0.24 -1.18
CA ARG A 50 7.35 0.49 -1.21
C ARG A 50 7.79 1.49 -0.13
N ILE A 51 7.09 2.61 -0.01
CA ILE A 51 7.34 3.61 1.06
C ILE A 51 7.11 2.98 2.44
N ALA A 52 6.00 2.27 2.62
CA ALA A 52 5.71 1.61 3.90
C ALA A 52 6.81 0.62 4.28
N GLY A 53 7.31 -0.17 3.33
CA GLY A 53 8.43 -1.08 3.53
C GLY A 53 9.74 -0.37 3.88
N ASP A 54 10.06 0.73 3.20
CA ASP A 54 11.23 1.55 3.50
C ASP A 54 11.18 2.11 4.94
N VAL A 55 10.04 2.70 5.33
CA VAL A 55 9.82 3.26 6.67
C VAL A 55 9.98 2.23 7.79
N VAL A 56 9.51 0.99 7.58
CA VAL A 56 9.66 -0.08 8.59
C VAL A 56 10.99 -0.83 8.49
N GLY A 57 11.90 -0.40 7.61
CA GLY A 57 13.21 -1.02 7.41
C GLY A 57 13.12 -2.44 6.84
N ALA A 58 12.16 -2.68 5.94
CA ALA A 58 11.91 -4.00 5.33
C ALA A 58 13.13 -4.54 4.55
N ASP A 59 14.00 -3.67 4.06
CA ASP A 59 15.27 -4.04 3.42
C ASP A 59 16.11 -4.97 4.30
N ASN A 60 16.04 -4.82 5.63
CA ASN A 60 16.79 -5.65 6.59
C ASN A 60 16.35 -7.12 6.57
N PHE A 61 15.15 -7.41 6.12
CA PHE A 61 14.59 -8.77 6.04
C PHE A 61 14.78 -9.42 4.67
N LEU A 62 15.32 -8.70 3.68
CA LEU A 62 15.63 -9.28 2.38
C LEU A 62 16.72 -10.37 2.50
N PRO A 63 16.58 -11.50 1.77
CA PRO A 63 17.58 -12.56 1.79
C PRO A 63 18.91 -12.08 1.17
N ASN A 64 20.01 -12.76 1.50
CA ASN A 64 21.27 -12.56 0.81
C ASN A 64 21.13 -12.97 -0.66
N MET A 65 21.38 -12.03 -1.56
CA MET A 65 21.35 -12.19 -3.01
C MET A 65 22.73 -12.51 -3.59
N GLY A 66 23.77 -12.59 -2.74
CA GLY A 66 25.14 -12.96 -3.13
C GLY A 66 25.33 -14.46 -3.34
N THR A 67 24.30 -15.18 -3.78
CA THR A 67 24.30 -16.62 -3.98
C THR A 67 24.39 -16.97 -5.47
N ASP A 68 24.87 -18.17 -5.82
CA ASP A 68 24.92 -18.58 -7.23
C ASP A 68 23.52 -18.60 -7.85
N ASP A 69 22.51 -19.05 -7.10
CA ASP A 69 21.12 -19.09 -7.52
C ASP A 69 20.64 -17.71 -8.01
N TYR A 70 20.82 -16.66 -7.21
CA TYR A 70 20.38 -15.31 -7.58
C TYR A 70 21.28 -14.70 -8.67
N LEU A 71 22.59 -14.77 -8.48
CA LEU A 71 23.55 -14.13 -9.40
C LEU A 71 23.55 -14.78 -10.79
N SER A 72 23.09 -16.02 -10.94
CA SER A 72 22.90 -16.68 -12.23
C SER A 72 21.80 -16.04 -13.09
N CYS A 73 20.82 -15.37 -12.46
CA CYS A 73 19.72 -14.68 -13.13
C CYS A 73 20.11 -13.31 -13.68
N LEU A 74 21.26 -12.76 -13.28
CA LEU A 74 21.69 -11.44 -13.66
C LEU A 74 22.33 -11.41 -15.05
N SER A 75 22.06 -10.34 -15.80
CA SER A 75 22.77 -10.06 -17.04
C SER A 75 24.24 -9.75 -16.74
N ARG A 76 25.09 -9.78 -17.78
CA ARG A 76 26.51 -9.40 -17.65
C ARG A 76 26.67 -8.01 -17.02
N ALA A 77 25.95 -7.02 -17.53
CA ALA A 77 26.02 -5.64 -17.02
C ALA A 77 25.57 -5.54 -15.55
N ALA A 78 24.55 -6.31 -15.15
CA ALA A 78 24.10 -6.34 -13.76
C ALA A 78 25.12 -7.00 -12.82
N LEU A 79 25.80 -8.08 -13.27
CA LEU A 79 26.89 -8.71 -12.52
C LEU A 79 28.10 -7.78 -12.36
N GLU A 80 28.49 -7.10 -13.44
CA GLU A 80 29.58 -6.13 -13.40
C GLU A 80 29.21 -4.93 -12.51
N GLY A 81 27.95 -4.47 -12.54
CA GLY A 81 27.44 -3.46 -11.62
C GLY A 81 27.43 -3.92 -10.16
N SER A 82 27.20 -5.21 -9.90
CA SER A 82 27.25 -5.79 -8.55
C SER A 82 28.68 -5.89 -7.98
N CYS A 83 29.71 -5.71 -8.81
CA CYS A 83 31.10 -5.61 -8.38
C CYS A 83 31.42 -4.23 -7.78
N LYS A 84 30.58 -3.22 -8.04
CA LYS A 84 30.74 -1.87 -7.50
C LYS A 84 30.76 -1.92 -5.97
N ASP A 85 31.67 -1.16 -5.37
CA ASP A 85 31.84 -1.06 -3.92
C ASP A 85 32.32 -2.38 -3.26
N THR A 86 32.80 -3.34 -4.06
CA THR A 86 33.45 -4.58 -3.62
C THR A 86 34.90 -4.64 -4.13
N PRO A 87 35.78 -5.46 -3.52
CA PRO A 87 37.10 -5.74 -4.06
C PRO A 87 37.09 -6.69 -5.27
N VAL A 88 35.92 -7.17 -5.71
CA VAL A 88 35.81 -8.10 -6.84
C VAL A 88 35.89 -7.32 -8.15
N LEU A 89 36.83 -7.69 -9.03
CA LEU A 89 36.94 -7.09 -10.36
C LEU A 89 36.13 -7.90 -11.40
N PRO A 90 35.42 -7.23 -12.32
CA PRO A 90 34.86 -7.85 -13.51
C PRO A 90 35.89 -8.67 -14.28
N ARG A 91 35.58 -9.94 -14.58
CA ARG A 91 36.43 -10.83 -15.36
C ARG A 91 35.92 -11.04 -16.77
N GLN A 92 36.79 -11.53 -17.64
CA GLN A 92 36.46 -11.80 -19.05
C GLN A 92 35.31 -12.82 -19.20
N LYS A 93 35.21 -13.80 -18.28
CA LYS A 93 34.09 -14.75 -18.23
C LYS A 93 33.14 -14.36 -17.11
N VAL A 94 31.85 -14.23 -17.46
CA VAL A 94 30.76 -13.92 -16.52
C VAL A 94 30.68 -14.93 -15.37
N LYS A 95 30.90 -16.22 -15.69
CA LYS A 95 30.94 -17.30 -14.68
C LYS A 95 32.03 -17.04 -13.63
N ASP A 96 33.20 -16.59 -14.03
CA ASP A 96 34.31 -16.36 -13.11
C ASP A 96 34.05 -15.12 -12.24
N THR A 97 33.44 -14.06 -12.79
CA THR A 97 32.96 -12.92 -12.01
C THR A 97 31.96 -13.37 -10.95
N ARG A 98 30.95 -14.16 -11.35
CA ARG A 98 29.93 -14.69 -10.46
C ARG A 98 30.53 -15.51 -9.32
N ILE A 99 31.42 -16.45 -9.62
CA ILE A 99 32.07 -17.28 -8.59
C ILE A 99 32.75 -16.43 -7.53
N ALA A 100 33.45 -15.35 -7.91
CA ALA A 100 34.08 -14.49 -6.91
C ALA A 100 33.12 -13.60 -6.13
N LEU A 101 32.01 -13.17 -6.73
CA LEU A 101 30.95 -12.47 -6.00
C LEU A 101 30.31 -13.41 -4.97
N VAL A 102 30.02 -14.66 -5.36
CA VAL A 102 29.53 -15.70 -4.43
C VAL A 102 30.52 -15.93 -3.29
N GLU A 103 31.82 -16.01 -3.59
CA GLU A 103 32.84 -16.17 -2.56
C GLU A 103 32.91 -14.96 -1.64
N HIS A 104 32.91 -13.74 -2.19
CA HIS A 104 32.97 -12.50 -1.42
C HIS A 104 31.76 -12.35 -0.48
N PHE A 105 30.56 -12.68 -0.97
CA PHE A 105 29.31 -12.58 -0.20
C PHE A 105 28.94 -13.84 0.56
N ARG A 106 29.85 -14.82 0.67
CA ARG A 106 29.66 -15.99 1.55
C ARG A 106 29.59 -15.57 3.02
N GLU A 107 30.48 -14.67 3.43
CA GLU A 107 30.54 -14.12 4.79
C GLU A 107 29.86 -12.75 4.90
N GLY A 108 29.60 -12.11 3.76
CA GLY A 108 28.92 -10.82 3.65
C GLY A 108 27.42 -10.95 3.33
N ARG A 109 26.79 -9.79 3.13
CA ARG A 109 25.42 -9.68 2.64
C ARG A 109 25.39 -8.81 1.40
N PHE A 110 24.81 -9.33 0.34
CA PHE A 110 24.50 -8.58 -0.87
C PHE A 110 22.98 -8.48 -1.03
N VAL A 111 22.49 -7.29 -1.33
CA VAL A 111 21.12 -7.06 -1.78
C VAL A 111 21.22 -6.22 -3.04
N HIS A 112 20.64 -6.68 -4.13
CA HIS A 112 20.70 -5.97 -5.40
C HIS A 112 19.89 -4.66 -5.29
N PRO A 113 20.38 -3.50 -5.76
CA PRO A 113 19.70 -2.21 -5.59
C PRO A 113 18.26 -2.17 -6.12
N ALA A 114 17.98 -2.92 -7.19
CA ALA A 114 16.62 -3.01 -7.75
C ALA A 114 15.61 -3.73 -6.86
N ALA A 115 16.06 -4.47 -5.84
CA ALA A 115 15.19 -5.15 -4.88
C ALA A 115 14.86 -4.31 -3.65
N LEU A 116 15.51 -3.16 -3.47
CA LEU A 116 15.30 -2.29 -2.31
C LEU A 116 13.90 -1.66 -2.32
N PHE A 117 13.34 -1.46 -1.13
CA PHE A 117 12.00 -0.94 -0.96
C PHE A 117 11.89 0.54 -1.34
N ALA A 118 12.87 1.37 -0.98
CA ALA A 118 12.88 2.80 -1.28
C ALA A 118 12.54 3.08 -2.76
N PRO A 119 11.48 3.86 -3.06
CA PRO A 119 11.12 4.18 -4.44
C PRO A 119 12.12 5.16 -5.05
N ASP A 120 12.20 5.16 -6.38
CA ASP A 120 12.91 6.23 -7.09
C ASP A 120 12.25 7.59 -6.79
N LYS A 121 13.09 8.61 -6.55
CA LYS A 121 12.64 9.96 -6.17
C LYS A 121 11.77 10.58 -7.27
N VAL A 122 12.10 10.38 -8.54
CA VAL A 122 11.32 10.94 -9.65
C VAL A 122 9.95 10.26 -9.72
N ALA A 123 9.92 8.93 -9.58
CA ALA A 123 8.66 8.18 -9.50
C ALA A 123 7.78 8.63 -8.31
N LEU A 124 8.39 8.88 -7.14
CA LEU A 124 7.68 9.38 -5.96
C LEU A 124 7.06 10.75 -6.17
N LEU A 125 7.83 11.70 -6.68
CA LEU A 125 7.32 13.05 -6.97
C LEU A 125 6.21 13.02 -8.03
N SER A 126 6.35 12.20 -9.06
CA SER A 126 5.29 12.03 -10.07
C SER A 126 4.02 11.45 -9.47
N TRP A 127 4.13 10.47 -8.57
CA TRP A 127 2.95 9.93 -7.90
C TRP A 127 2.30 10.95 -6.96
N LEU A 128 3.07 11.72 -6.19
CA LEU A 128 2.55 12.77 -5.33
C LEU A 128 1.77 13.82 -6.14
N ALA A 129 2.33 14.31 -7.25
CA ALA A 129 1.66 15.28 -8.10
C ALA A 129 0.34 14.75 -8.70
N LYS A 130 0.26 13.45 -9.01
CA LYS A 130 -0.94 12.81 -9.56
C LYS A 130 -2.06 12.59 -8.54
N ASN A 131 -1.74 12.56 -7.25
CA ASN A 131 -2.70 12.27 -6.17
C ASN A 131 -2.89 13.49 -5.24
N ALA A 132 -2.40 14.66 -5.63
CA ALA A 132 -2.72 15.90 -4.93
C ALA A 132 -4.21 16.19 -5.17
N VAL A 133 -4.97 16.31 -4.08
CA VAL A 133 -6.37 16.75 -4.13
C VAL A 133 -6.37 18.21 -4.62
N ALA A 134 -7.11 18.49 -5.70
CA ALA A 134 -7.31 19.86 -6.13
C ALA A 134 -8.21 20.56 -5.11
N GLU A 135 -7.92 21.82 -4.77
CA GLU A 135 -8.67 22.57 -3.75
C GLU A 135 -10.19 22.70 -4.08
N ASP A 136 -10.61 22.45 -5.32
CA ASP A 136 -12.02 22.44 -5.76
C ASP A 136 -12.79 21.12 -5.49
N ASP A 137 -12.12 20.02 -5.14
CA ASP A 137 -12.78 18.72 -4.88
C ASP A 137 -13.22 18.54 -3.41
N ALA A 138 -12.91 19.50 -2.52
CA ALA A 138 -13.27 19.42 -1.10
C ALA A 138 -14.74 19.74 -0.80
N ALA A 139 -15.53 20.16 -1.80
CA ALA A 139 -16.92 20.55 -1.65
C ALA A 139 -17.91 19.38 -1.76
N ASP A 140 -17.51 18.23 -2.31
CA ASP A 140 -18.42 17.11 -2.63
C ASP A 140 -18.45 16.01 -1.55
N ASP A 141 -17.57 16.09 -0.53
CA ASP A 141 -17.53 15.16 0.62
C ASP A 141 -18.39 15.66 1.81
N GLN A 142 -19.39 16.52 1.57
CA GLN A 142 -20.44 16.77 2.55
C GLN A 142 -21.34 15.54 2.61
N VAL A 143 -20.99 14.61 3.48
CA VAL A 143 -21.94 13.63 4.05
C VAL A 143 -23.15 14.42 4.57
N GLU A 144 -24.25 14.40 3.83
CA GLU A 144 -25.57 14.80 4.36
C GLU A 144 -25.85 13.89 5.55
N ASP A 145 -25.79 14.47 6.75
CA ASP A 145 -26.22 13.84 7.99
C ASP A 145 -27.74 13.65 7.93
N PRO A 146 -28.27 12.42 7.80
CA PRO A 146 -29.70 12.20 7.83
C PRO A 146 -30.05 11.95 9.28
N GLU A 147 -30.29 13.02 10.05
CA GLU A 147 -31.24 13.11 11.18
C GLU A 147 -30.89 14.29 12.12
N ALA A 148 -31.57 15.42 11.93
CA ALA A 148 -31.88 16.33 13.04
C ALA A 148 -33.39 16.61 12.99
N GLY A 149 -34.10 15.99 13.94
CA GLY A 149 -35.54 15.99 14.04
C GLY A 149 -36.17 17.36 14.34
N ASP A 150 -37.38 17.49 13.81
CA ASP A 150 -38.58 18.10 14.39
C ASP A 150 -38.41 18.95 15.67
N THR A 151 -38.59 20.27 15.54
CA THR A 151 -39.24 21.10 16.56
C THR A 151 -40.08 22.18 15.88
N ASP A 152 -41.38 21.92 15.91
CA ASP A 152 -42.52 22.84 16.01
C ASP A 152 -42.22 24.22 16.66
N ASP A 153 -42.73 25.27 16.01
CA ASP A 153 -43.56 26.39 16.54
C ASP A 153 -43.21 27.77 15.96
N GLY A 154 -44.19 28.43 15.33
CA GLY A 154 -44.08 29.82 14.88
C GLY A 154 -45.09 30.29 13.82
N GLU A 155 -46.39 30.27 14.16
CA GLU A 155 -47.49 31.21 13.79
C GLU A 155 -47.08 32.44 12.94
N ALA A 156 -47.81 32.95 11.95
CA ALA A 156 -49.17 32.81 11.45
C ALA A 156 -49.21 33.51 10.06
N LEU A 157 -50.24 33.27 9.24
CA LEU A 157 -51.09 34.27 8.58
C LEU A 157 -52.13 33.53 7.70
N ASP A 158 -53.39 33.83 8.01
CA ASP A 158 -54.65 33.67 7.27
C ASP A 158 -54.53 33.51 5.72
N ASP A 159 -55.32 32.63 5.08
CA ASP A 159 -56.67 33.01 4.68
C ASP A 159 -57.62 31.82 4.48
N GLU A 160 -58.84 32.09 4.91
CA GLU A 160 -60.03 31.26 5.04
C GLU A 160 -60.71 30.95 3.69
N ALA A 161 -60.95 29.66 3.38
CA ALA A 161 -62.00 29.25 2.43
C ALA A 161 -62.39 27.76 2.56
N PHE A 162 -62.94 27.36 3.72
CA PHE A 162 -63.71 26.11 3.81
C PHE A 162 -65.19 26.43 3.54
N ARG A 163 -65.73 25.90 2.44
CA ARG A 163 -67.18 25.73 2.25
C ARG A 163 -67.45 24.34 1.71
N GLU A 164 -67.69 23.40 2.62
CA GLU A 164 -68.42 22.16 2.34
C GLU A 164 -69.75 22.26 3.11
N ALA A 165 -70.85 22.32 2.38
CA ALA A 165 -72.20 22.22 2.92
C ALA A 165 -72.82 20.93 2.41
N ALA A 166 -73.27 20.11 3.35
CA ALA A 166 -74.09 18.94 3.12
C ALA A 166 -75.49 19.33 2.61
N GLU A 167 -75.97 18.61 1.60
CA GLU A 167 -77.34 18.11 1.46
C GLU A 167 -77.35 16.87 0.55
#